data_AF-A0A951EI87-F1
#
_entry.id   AF-A0A951EI87-F1
#
_cell.length_a   1.000
_cell.length_b   1.000
_cell.length_c   1.000
_cell.angle_alpha   90.00
_cell.angle_beta   90.00
_cell.angle_gamma   90.00
#
_symmetry.space_group_name_H-M   'P 1'
#
loop_
_entity.id
_entity.type
_entity.pdbx_description
1 polymer ?
#
loop_
_entity_poly.entity_id
_entity_poly.type
_entity_poly.pdbx_seq_one_letter_code
_entity_poly.pdbx_strand_id
1 'polypeptide(L)'
;MLSDRFIQLAEFVRQHGAWAPPIAGLLAFLKSFPVVSVFIPATAPLLALGALIGAGSLDFVPIWIAVSLGAALGDVLSYWLGYHYRDGIRHVWPLSRYPETLPRGEAFFRRWGVLGIVLARFFGPLRASAPIVAGVFEMPFVPFQVANILGALLWAGILLAPGAFGFGIARDWMR
;
A
#
# COMPACT_ATOMS: atom_id res chain seq x y z
N MET A 1 28.17 21.51 -11.43
CA MET A 1 28.27 20.05 -11.65
C MET A 1 27.25 19.23 -10.86
N LEU A 2 27.19 19.32 -9.52
CA LEU A 2 26.13 18.66 -8.73
C LEU A 2 24.75 19.32 -8.93
N SER A 3 24.73 20.66 -9.03
CA SER A 3 23.54 21.46 -9.39
C SER A 3 22.94 21.04 -10.73
N ASP A 4 23.77 20.85 -11.75
CA ASP A 4 23.33 20.56 -13.12
C ASP A 4 22.74 19.16 -13.24
N ARG A 5 23.32 18.18 -12.52
CA ARG A 5 22.76 16.82 -12.42
C ARG A 5 21.42 16.82 -11.70
N PHE A 6 21.25 17.65 -10.68
CA PHE A 6 19.99 17.77 -9.95
C PHE A 6 18.89 18.39 -10.82
N ILE A 7 19.22 19.44 -11.58
CA ILE A 7 18.30 20.08 -12.54
C ILE A 7 17.94 19.11 -13.67
N GLN A 8 18.90 18.39 -14.24
CA GLN A 8 18.65 17.38 -15.28
C GLN A 8 17.76 16.24 -14.78
N LEU A 9 17.96 15.79 -13.55
CA LEU A 9 17.12 14.76 -12.94
C LEU A 9 15.69 15.28 -12.69
N ALA A 10 15.54 16.50 -12.17
CA ALA A 10 14.25 17.12 -11.94
C ALA A 10 13.48 17.32 -13.26
N GLU A 11 14.17 17.74 -14.31
CA GLU A 11 13.56 17.94 -15.63
C GLU A 11 13.20 16.60 -16.29
N PHE A 12 14.04 15.57 -16.15
CA PHE A 12 13.70 14.21 -16.59
C PHE A 12 12.46 13.66 -15.88
N VAL A 13 12.38 13.84 -14.55
CA VAL A 13 11.21 13.44 -13.75
C VAL A 13 9.97 14.22 -14.15
N ARG A 14 10.07 15.53 -14.41
CA ARG A 14 8.96 16.33 -14.94
C ARG A 14 8.50 15.86 -16.31
N GLN A 15 9.43 15.61 -17.23
CA GLN A 15 9.12 15.12 -18.59
C GLN A 15 8.46 13.74 -18.58
N HIS A 16 8.80 12.88 -17.61
CA HIS A 16 8.23 11.54 -17.45
C HIS A 16 7.19 11.46 -16.33
N GLY A 17 6.71 12.60 -15.80
CA GLY A 17 5.83 12.66 -14.63
C GLY A 17 4.52 11.89 -14.81
N ALA A 18 4.06 11.74 -16.07
CA ALA A 18 2.90 10.93 -16.42
C ALA A 18 3.03 9.44 -16.05
N TRP A 19 4.25 8.91 -15.98
CA TRP A 19 4.51 7.52 -15.58
C TRP A 19 4.57 7.33 -14.07
N ALA A 20 4.73 8.40 -13.29
CA ALA A 20 4.83 8.30 -11.84
C ALA A 20 3.55 7.71 -11.20
N PRO A 21 2.32 8.14 -11.55
CA PRO A 21 1.10 7.51 -11.03
C PRO A 21 0.97 6.01 -11.33
N PRO A 22 1.04 5.52 -12.58
CA PRO A 22 0.89 4.09 -12.85
C PRO A 22 1.99 3.24 -12.20
N ILE A 23 3.24 3.73 -12.13
CA ILE A 23 4.32 3.03 -11.42
C ILE A 23 4.03 2.97 -9.92
N ALA A 24 3.59 4.08 -9.32
CA ALA A 24 3.24 4.13 -7.91
C ALA A 24 2.09 3.17 -7.56
N GLY A 25 1.06 3.14 -8.42
CA GLY A 25 -0.05 2.20 -8.31
C GLY A 25 0.40 0.74 -8.44
N LEU A 26 1.26 0.43 -9.40
CA LEU A 26 1.81 -0.92 -9.57
C LEU A 26 2.64 -1.35 -8.35
N LEU A 27 3.48 -0.46 -7.82
CA LEU A 27 4.25 -0.72 -6.60
C LEU A 27 3.34 -1.02 -5.41
N ALA A 28 2.28 -0.23 -5.23
CA ALA A 28 1.29 -0.44 -4.18
C ALA A 28 0.53 -1.77 -4.35
N PHE A 29 0.13 -2.09 -5.59
CA PHE A 29 -0.52 -3.35 -5.96
C PHE A 29 0.35 -4.56 -5.63
N LEU A 30 1.61 -4.56 -6.09
CA LEU A 30 2.56 -5.64 -5.82
C LEU A 30 2.84 -5.80 -4.32
N LYS A 31 2.81 -4.68 -3.57
CA LYS A 31 2.99 -4.68 -2.12
C LYS A 31 1.85 -5.39 -1.38
N SER A 32 0.65 -5.51 -1.95
CA SER A 32 -0.49 -6.17 -1.30
C SER A 32 -0.35 -7.69 -1.19
N PHE A 33 0.48 -8.32 -2.03
CA PHE A 33 0.68 -9.77 -1.97
C PHE A 33 1.72 -10.17 -0.92
N PRO A 34 1.43 -11.11 -0.01
CA PRO A 34 2.37 -11.53 1.03
C PRO A 34 3.72 -11.96 0.46
N VAL A 35 3.71 -12.80 -0.57
CA VAL A 35 4.93 -13.33 -1.20
C VAL A 35 5.74 -12.23 -1.85
N VAL A 36 5.10 -11.44 -2.73
CA VAL A 36 5.77 -10.39 -3.49
C VAL A 36 6.30 -9.29 -2.57
N SER A 37 5.56 -8.97 -1.51
CA SER A 37 5.93 -7.92 -0.56
C SER A 37 7.22 -8.19 0.22
N VAL A 38 7.65 -9.45 0.32
CA VAL A 38 8.94 -9.81 0.93
C VAL A 38 10.11 -9.51 -0.02
N PHE A 39 9.92 -9.70 -1.32
CA PHE A 39 10.97 -9.48 -2.34
C PHE A 39 11.03 -8.03 -2.84
N ILE A 40 9.90 -7.32 -2.85
CA ILE A 40 9.80 -5.96 -3.39
C ILE A 40 9.66 -4.95 -2.25
N PRO A 41 10.72 -4.18 -1.91
CA PRO A 41 10.66 -3.15 -0.89
C PRO A 41 9.94 -1.90 -1.41
N ALA A 42 8.62 -1.98 -1.65
CA ALA A 42 7.84 -0.89 -2.23
C ALA A 42 7.69 0.35 -1.31
N THR A 43 7.98 0.24 0.00
CA THR A 43 7.84 1.38 0.93
C THR A 43 8.80 2.52 0.60
N ALA A 44 10.08 2.21 0.36
CA ALA A 44 11.09 3.25 0.14
C ALA A 44 10.84 4.07 -1.16
N PRO A 45 10.52 3.44 -2.31
CA PRO A 45 10.11 4.19 -3.50
C PRO A 45 8.86 5.06 -3.29
N LEU A 46 7.84 4.55 -2.57
CA LEU A 46 6.63 5.33 -2.29
C LEU A 46 6.91 6.54 -1.38
N LEU A 47 7.81 6.40 -0.40
CA LEU A 47 8.28 7.53 0.42
C LEU A 47 9.05 8.57 -0.44
N ALA A 48 9.89 8.09 -1.36
CA ALA A 48 10.61 8.96 -2.28
C ALA A 48 9.66 9.75 -3.20
N LEU A 49 8.56 9.13 -3.66
CA LEU A 49 7.51 9.84 -4.39
C LEU A 49 6.88 10.95 -3.54
N GLY A 50 6.64 10.71 -2.24
CA GLY A 50 6.23 11.74 -1.29
C GLY A 50 7.18 12.94 -1.29
N ALA A 51 8.50 12.69 -1.20
CA ALA A 51 9.50 13.77 -1.23
C ALA A 51 9.52 14.53 -2.58
N LEU A 52 9.35 13.84 -3.71
CA LEU A 52 9.25 14.47 -5.03
C LEU A 52 8.01 15.35 -5.18
N ILE A 53 6.89 14.98 -4.53
CA ILE A 53 5.71 15.84 -4.42
C ILE A 53 6.05 17.10 -3.64
N GLY A 54 6.73 16.97 -2.48
CA GLY A 54 7.13 18.13 -1.66
C GLY A 54 8.14 19.06 -2.35
N ALA A 55 8.95 18.52 -3.25
CA ALA A 55 9.86 19.28 -4.11
C ALA A 55 9.14 20.00 -5.28
N GLY A 56 7.82 19.82 -5.45
CA GLY A 56 7.04 20.41 -6.54
C GLY A 56 7.25 19.74 -7.90
N SER A 57 7.85 18.52 -7.92
CA SER A 57 8.11 17.79 -9.17
C SER A 57 6.93 16.91 -9.61
N LEU A 58 6.03 16.57 -8.69
CA LEU A 58 4.86 15.71 -8.92
C LEU A 58 3.64 16.24 -8.17
N ASP A 59 2.45 16.03 -8.73
CA ASP A 59 1.20 16.38 -8.08
C ASP A 59 0.77 15.32 -7.06
N PHE A 60 0.27 15.75 -5.90
CA PHE A 60 -0.15 14.85 -4.84
C PHE A 60 -1.33 13.96 -5.24
N VAL A 61 -2.39 14.56 -5.81
CA VAL A 61 -3.67 13.89 -6.05
C VAL A 61 -3.55 12.70 -7.02
N PRO A 62 -2.89 12.81 -8.20
CA PRO A 62 -2.74 11.68 -9.10
C PRO A 62 -1.97 10.51 -8.50
N ILE A 63 -0.88 10.79 -7.77
CA ILE A 63 -0.08 9.76 -7.09
C ILE A 63 -0.89 9.10 -5.98
N TRP A 64 -1.55 9.90 -5.15
CA TRP A 64 -2.37 9.40 -4.05
C TRP A 64 -3.51 8.49 -4.53
N ILE A 65 -4.23 8.89 -5.59
CA ILE A 65 -5.27 8.08 -6.22
C ILE A 65 -4.67 6.77 -6.76
N ALA A 66 -3.57 6.84 -7.51
CA ALA A 66 -2.98 5.66 -8.11
C ALA A 66 -2.47 4.65 -7.08
N VAL A 67 -1.80 5.12 -6.02
CA VAL A 67 -1.35 4.29 -4.89
C VAL A 67 -2.53 3.65 -4.17
N SER A 68 -3.59 4.42 -3.93
CA SER A 68 -4.81 3.92 -3.27
C SER A 68 -5.51 2.86 -4.10
N LEU A 69 -5.67 3.08 -5.40
CA LEU A 69 -6.25 2.12 -6.33
C LEU A 69 -5.41 0.86 -6.43
N GLY A 70 -4.09 0.99 -6.59
CA GLY A 70 -3.18 -0.13 -6.64
C GLY A 70 -3.28 -1.02 -5.40
N ALA A 71 -3.22 -0.42 -4.21
CA ALA A 71 -3.38 -1.13 -2.94
C ALA A 71 -4.77 -1.79 -2.81
N ALA A 72 -5.84 -1.08 -3.16
CA ALA A 72 -7.20 -1.63 -3.07
C ALA A 72 -7.41 -2.82 -4.02
N LEU A 73 -6.91 -2.73 -5.26
CA LEU A 73 -7.00 -3.81 -6.25
C LEU A 73 -6.18 -5.03 -5.85
N GLY A 74 -4.98 -4.83 -5.29
CA GLY A 74 -4.14 -5.92 -4.81
C GLY A 74 -4.80 -6.67 -3.64
N ASP A 75 -5.48 -5.94 -2.76
CA ASP A 75 -6.22 -6.52 -1.64
C ASP A 75 -7.49 -7.25 -2.10
N VAL A 76 -8.20 -6.75 -3.12
CA VAL A 76 -9.32 -7.46 -3.76
C VAL A 76 -8.85 -8.81 -4.30
N LEU A 77 -7.74 -8.82 -5.05
CA LEU A 77 -7.21 -10.05 -5.61
C LEU A 77 -6.80 -11.02 -4.49
N SER A 78 -6.17 -10.51 -3.44
CA SER A 78 -5.80 -11.29 -2.27
C SER A 78 -7.01 -11.88 -1.53
N TYR A 79 -8.11 -11.12 -1.40
CA TYR A 79 -9.38 -11.60 -0.87
C TYR A 79 -9.94 -12.75 -1.71
N TRP A 80 -9.99 -12.58 -3.03
CA TRP A 80 -10.50 -13.62 -3.93
C TRP A 80 -9.64 -14.89 -3.90
N LEU A 81 -8.31 -14.74 -3.79
CA LEU A 81 -7.42 -15.88 -3.58
C LEU A 81 -7.77 -16.64 -2.30
N GLY A 82 -7.99 -15.92 -1.19
CA GLY A 82 -8.43 -16.53 0.07
C GLY A 82 -9.79 -17.23 -0.05
N TYR A 83 -10.75 -16.58 -0.71
CA TYR A 83 -12.12 -17.06 -0.88
C TYR A 83 -12.23 -18.31 -1.76
N HIS A 84 -11.44 -18.38 -2.85
CA HIS A 84 -11.46 -19.52 -3.77
C HIS A 84 -10.59 -20.68 -3.32
N TYR A 85 -9.39 -20.42 -2.79
CA TYR A 85 -8.40 -21.47 -2.53
C TYR A 85 -8.40 -21.98 -1.08
N ARG A 86 -9.07 -21.31 -0.13
CA ARG A 86 -9.37 -21.73 1.26
C ARG A 86 -8.41 -22.76 1.86
N ASP A 87 -8.68 -24.05 1.69
CA ASP A 87 -7.91 -25.14 2.27
C ASP A 87 -6.48 -25.21 1.71
N GLY A 88 -6.32 -24.93 0.42
CA GLY A 88 -5.03 -24.87 -0.27
C GLY A 88 -4.15 -23.69 0.16
N ILE A 89 -4.74 -22.56 0.58
CA ILE A 89 -3.95 -21.37 0.97
C ILE A 89 -3.09 -21.61 2.21
N ARG A 90 -3.51 -22.56 3.07
CA ARG A 90 -2.78 -22.97 4.28
C ARG A 90 -1.42 -23.60 3.94
N HIS A 91 -1.27 -24.11 2.72
CA HIS A 91 -0.04 -24.76 2.25
C HIS A 91 0.84 -23.82 1.41
N VAL A 92 0.34 -22.61 1.11
CA VAL A 92 1.08 -21.58 0.37
C VAL A 92 1.97 -20.80 1.34
N TRP A 93 3.25 -20.65 0.98
CA TRP A 93 4.18 -19.80 1.72
C TRP A 93 3.77 -18.32 1.57
N PRO A 94 3.79 -17.46 2.61
CA PRO A 94 4.32 -17.69 3.96
C PRO A 94 3.32 -18.28 4.99
N LEU A 95 2.05 -18.47 4.64
CA LEU A 95 1.03 -18.98 5.57
C LEU A 95 1.35 -20.39 6.07
N SER A 96 1.93 -21.25 5.22
CA SER A 96 2.41 -22.58 5.62
C SER A 96 3.56 -22.56 6.64
N ARG A 97 4.37 -21.49 6.65
CA ARG A 97 5.48 -21.31 7.59
C ARG A 97 5.00 -20.75 8.94
N TYR A 98 3.86 -20.07 8.96
CA TYR A 98 3.30 -19.43 10.15
C TYR A 98 1.82 -19.84 10.33
N PRO A 99 1.54 -21.10 10.69
CA PRO A 99 0.16 -21.62 10.78
C PRO A 99 -0.70 -20.82 11.77
N GLU A 100 -0.08 -20.20 12.77
CA GLU A 100 -0.72 -19.30 13.75
C GLU A 100 -1.38 -18.06 13.13
N THR A 101 -1.01 -17.67 11.91
CA THR A 101 -1.56 -16.46 11.25
C THR A 101 -3.04 -16.57 10.95
N LEU A 102 -3.54 -17.77 10.63
CA LEU A 102 -4.97 -17.99 10.37
C LEU A 102 -5.81 -17.90 11.65
N PRO A 103 -5.53 -18.65 12.74
CA PRO A 103 -6.26 -18.51 14.00
C PRO A 103 -6.17 -17.10 14.62
N ARG A 104 -5.01 -16.45 14.54
CA ARG A 104 -4.84 -15.07 15.01
C ARG A 104 -5.65 -14.09 14.16
N GLY A 105 -5.65 -14.28 12.85
CA GLY A 105 -6.46 -13.53 11.91
C GLY A 105 -7.95 -13.69 12.18
N GLU A 106 -8.40 -14.92 12.45
CA GLU A 106 -9.78 -15.22 12.85
C GLU A 106 -10.18 -14.49 14.12
N ALA A 107 -9.38 -14.61 15.19
CA ALA A 107 -9.64 -13.94 16.45
C ALA A 107 -9.66 -12.41 16.29
N PHE A 108 -8.78 -11.88 15.44
CA PHE A 108 -8.71 -10.47 15.12
C PHE A 108 -9.96 -9.99 14.36
N PHE A 109 -10.38 -10.71 13.31
CA PHE A 109 -11.60 -10.36 12.56
C PHE A 109 -12.87 -10.59 13.36
N ARG A 110 -12.92 -11.58 14.25
CA ARG A 110 -14.04 -11.76 15.17
C ARG A 110 -14.17 -10.60 16.16
N ARG A 111 -13.05 -9.98 16.55
CA ARG A 111 -13.03 -8.85 17.49
C ARG A 111 -13.28 -7.50 16.81
N TRP A 112 -12.68 -7.25 15.65
CA TRP A 112 -12.66 -5.95 14.99
C TRP A 112 -13.51 -5.89 13.72
N GLY A 113 -13.92 -7.04 13.17
CA GLY A 113 -14.70 -7.14 11.95
C GLY A 113 -14.08 -6.35 10.80
N VAL A 114 -14.91 -5.53 10.18
CA VAL A 114 -14.57 -4.66 9.05
C VAL A 114 -13.49 -3.62 9.40
N LEU A 115 -13.49 -3.10 10.64
CA LEU A 115 -12.44 -2.18 11.11
C LEU A 115 -11.07 -2.88 11.16
N GLY A 116 -11.06 -4.20 11.34
CA GLY A 116 -9.85 -5.00 11.29
C GLY A 116 -9.10 -4.85 9.97
N ILE A 117 -9.80 -4.73 8.84
CA ILE A 117 -9.19 -4.55 7.51
C ILE A 117 -8.42 -3.23 7.44
N VAL A 118 -8.99 -2.15 7.99
CA VAL A 118 -8.34 -0.84 8.04
C VAL A 118 -7.13 -0.88 8.96
N LEU A 119 -7.30 -1.42 10.17
CA LEU A 119 -6.24 -1.48 11.18
C LEU A 119 -5.07 -2.36 10.73
N ALA A 120 -5.34 -3.51 10.12
CA ALA A 120 -4.33 -4.45 9.66
C ALA A 120 -3.37 -3.82 8.64
N ARG A 121 -3.79 -2.79 7.89
CA ARG A 121 -2.91 -2.10 6.93
C ARG A 121 -1.71 -1.42 7.57
N PHE A 122 -1.81 -1.03 8.83
CA PHE A 122 -0.76 -0.34 9.57
C PHE A 122 0.18 -1.31 10.30
N PHE A 123 -0.16 -2.59 10.36
CA PHE A 123 0.67 -3.63 10.97
C PHE A 123 1.33 -4.47 9.87
N GLY A 124 2.65 -4.29 9.69
CA GLY A 124 3.43 -4.87 8.59
C GLY A 124 3.13 -6.35 8.27
N PRO A 125 3.21 -7.27 9.25
CA PRO A 125 2.91 -8.69 9.02
C PRO A 125 1.45 -8.98 8.68
N LEU A 126 0.51 -8.23 9.28
CA LEU A 126 -0.92 -8.43 9.11
C LEU A 126 -1.45 -7.81 7.82
N ARG A 127 -0.80 -6.77 7.29
CA ARG A 127 -1.25 -6.00 6.13
C ARG A 127 -1.48 -6.87 4.90
N ALA A 128 -0.49 -7.70 4.54
CA ALA A 128 -0.59 -8.51 3.33
C ALA A 128 -1.45 -9.77 3.53
N SER A 129 -1.52 -10.29 4.76
CA SER A 129 -2.31 -11.49 5.07
C SER A 129 -3.79 -11.18 5.32
N ALA A 130 -4.13 -10.00 5.82
CA ALA A 130 -5.49 -9.64 6.24
C ALA A 130 -6.55 -9.82 5.13
N PRO A 131 -6.34 -9.36 3.88
CA PRO A 131 -7.32 -9.57 2.81
C PRO A 131 -7.52 -11.05 2.50
N ILE A 132 -6.42 -11.83 2.45
CA ILE A 132 -6.49 -13.29 2.20
C ILE A 132 -7.29 -13.97 3.31
N VAL A 133 -6.96 -13.67 4.56
CA VAL A 133 -7.63 -14.23 5.73
C VAL A 133 -9.12 -13.86 5.73
N ALA A 134 -9.47 -12.62 5.39
CA ALA A 134 -10.87 -12.20 5.23
C ALA A 134 -11.61 -13.00 4.15
N GLY A 135 -10.93 -13.34 3.04
CA GLY A 135 -11.44 -14.23 2.01
C GLY A 135 -11.65 -15.67 2.50
N VAL A 136 -10.67 -16.22 3.22
CA VAL A 136 -10.75 -17.58 3.80
C VAL A 136 -11.96 -17.73 4.73
N PHE A 137 -12.27 -16.69 5.51
CA PHE A 137 -13.39 -16.65 6.45
C PHE A 137 -14.71 -16.12 5.86
N GLU A 138 -14.81 -15.95 4.54
CA GLU A 138 -16.03 -15.48 3.87
C GLU A 138 -16.58 -14.15 4.39
N MET A 139 -15.71 -13.21 4.74
CA MET A 139 -16.17 -11.88 5.12
C MET A 139 -17.00 -11.29 3.96
N PRO A 140 -18.22 -10.78 4.19
CA PRO A 140 -19.05 -10.24 3.11
C PRO A 140 -18.29 -9.20 2.27
N PHE A 141 -18.32 -9.37 0.94
CA PHE A 141 -17.47 -8.61 0.02
C PHE A 141 -17.69 -7.09 0.10
N VAL A 142 -18.94 -6.63 0.24
CA VAL A 142 -19.26 -5.18 0.27
C VAL A 142 -18.65 -4.50 1.52
N PRO A 143 -18.90 -4.98 2.76
CA PRO A 143 -18.20 -4.45 3.94
C PRO A 143 -16.68 -4.51 3.85
N PHE A 144 -16.13 -5.63 3.35
CA PHE A 144 -14.70 -5.76 3.09
C PHE A 144 -14.20 -4.65 2.16
N GLN A 145 -14.89 -4.44 1.03
CA GLN A 145 -14.45 -3.51 0.00
C GLN A 145 -14.52 -2.05 0.45
N VAL A 146 -15.53 -1.68 1.25
CA VAL A 146 -15.63 -0.35 1.84
C VAL A 146 -14.44 -0.08 2.76
N ALA A 147 -14.14 -1.00 3.69
CA ALA A 147 -12.97 -0.86 4.55
C ALA A 147 -11.65 -0.92 3.77
N ASN A 148 -11.61 -1.72 2.71
CA ASN A 148 -10.45 -1.83 1.84
C ASN A 148 -10.12 -0.48 1.18
N ILE A 149 -11.12 0.16 0.57
CA ILE A 149 -10.96 1.46 -0.10
C ILE A 149 -10.60 2.55 0.91
N LEU A 150 -11.32 2.66 2.02
CA LEU A 150 -11.05 3.67 3.06
C LEU A 150 -9.66 3.49 3.65
N GLY A 151 -9.28 2.24 3.93
CA GLY A 151 -7.95 1.90 4.42
C GLY A 151 -6.85 2.22 3.41
N ALA A 152 -7.08 1.97 2.12
CA ALA A 152 -6.12 2.29 1.06
C ALA A 152 -5.88 3.80 0.95
N LEU A 153 -6.95 4.59 0.94
CA LEU A 153 -6.89 6.05 0.88
C LEU A 153 -6.14 6.64 2.08
N LEU A 154 -6.47 6.16 3.29
CA LEU A 154 -5.83 6.60 4.52
C LEU A 154 -4.36 6.22 4.55
N TRP A 155 -4.03 4.98 4.19
CA TRP A 155 -2.65 4.50 4.17
C TRP A 155 -1.79 5.24 3.15
N ALA A 156 -2.29 5.44 1.92
CA ALA A 156 -1.59 6.21 0.89
C ALA A 156 -1.36 7.65 1.34
N GLY A 157 -2.35 8.26 1.99
CA GLY A 157 -2.24 9.59 2.58
C GLY A 157 -1.14 9.66 3.63
N ILE A 158 -1.17 8.76 4.62
CA ILE A 158 -0.16 8.71 5.71
C ILE A 158 1.24 8.45 5.17
N LEU A 159 1.38 7.64 4.12
CA LEU A 159 2.68 7.33 3.54
C LEU A 159 3.26 8.50 2.74
N LEU A 160 2.43 9.19 1.94
CA LEU A 160 2.88 10.25 1.04
C LEU A 160 2.96 11.62 1.73
N ALA A 161 2.04 11.92 2.64
CA ALA A 161 1.89 13.24 3.27
C ALA A 161 3.14 13.76 3.99
N PRO A 162 3.92 12.95 4.74
CA PRO A 162 5.13 13.44 5.40
C PRO A 162 6.16 13.99 4.40
N GLY A 163 6.35 13.29 3.27
CA GLY A 163 7.24 13.77 2.20
C GLY A 163 6.65 14.95 1.44
N ALA A 164 5.33 14.92 1.17
CA ALA A 164 4.66 15.93 0.36
C ALA A 164 4.53 17.28 1.07
N PHE A 165 4.19 17.28 2.36
CA PHE A 165 3.93 18.50 3.13
C PHE A 165 5.04 18.82 4.13
N GLY A 166 5.74 17.82 4.67
CA GLY A 166 6.82 18.02 5.64
C GLY A 166 8.04 18.73 5.04
N PHE A 167 8.34 18.51 3.75
CA PHE A 167 9.39 19.27 3.05
C PHE A 167 9.04 20.75 2.89
N GLY A 168 7.75 21.08 2.70
CA GLY A 168 7.26 22.45 2.63
C GLY A 168 7.44 23.19 3.96
N ILE A 169 7.06 22.56 5.07
CA ILE A 169 7.24 23.11 6.42
C ILE A 169 8.73 23.33 6.73
N ALA A 170 9.60 22.35 6.45
CA ALA A 170 11.03 22.50 6.68
C ALA A 170 11.64 23.65 5.86
N ARG A 171 11.20 23.82 4.60
CA ARG A 171 11.64 24.92 3.72
C ARG A 171 11.21 26.28 4.24
N ASP A 172 10.02 26.39 4.82
CA ASP A 172 9.49 27.65 5.34
C ASP A 172 10.16 28.06 6.66
N TRP A 173 10.66 27.09 7.46
CA TRP A 173 11.48 27.34 8.66
C TRP A 173 12.94 27.74 8.37
N MET A 174 13.44 27.43 7.16
CA MET A 174 14.81 27.74 6.74
C MET A 174 14.94 29.08 5.99
N ARG A 175 13.85 29.84 5.86
CA ARG A 175 13.81 31.21 5.34
C ARG A 175 13.71 32.20 6.48
#